data_AF-A0A533VZ89-F1
#
_entry.id   AF-A0A533VZ89-F1
#
_cell.length_a   1.000
_cell.length_b   1.000
_cell.length_c   1.000
_cell.angle_alpha   90.00
_cell.angle_beta   90.00
_cell.angle_gamma   90.00
#
_symmetry.space_group_name_H-M   'P 1'
#
loop_
_entity.id
_entity.type
_entity.pdbx_description
1 polymer ?
#
loop_
_entity_poly.entity_id
_entity_poly.type
_entity_poly.pdbx_seq_one_letter_code
_entity_poly.pdbx_strand_id
1 'polypeptide(L)'
;MVAGSKYKVYVDEIQEVVGEFPTKKSESEKWDWKLVAVWVDTEGCFSTSPDTLRATITQKERGPLEGIRSFLEKEGIRSKIISLHKEDREYFYLITKGGMEALATLVVNIEPYIRTNNKKE
;
A
#
# COMPACT_ATOMS: atom_id res chain seq x y z
N MET A 1 -5.15 -15.39 -31.69
CA MET A 1 -4.64 -14.46 -30.66
C MET A 1 -5.74 -14.32 -29.61
N VAL A 2 -5.54 -14.79 -28.38
CA VAL A 2 -6.58 -14.82 -27.35
C VAL A 2 -6.63 -13.45 -26.67
N ALA A 3 -7.79 -12.81 -26.72
CA ALA A 3 -8.04 -11.50 -26.12
C ALA A 3 -7.91 -11.57 -24.59
N GLY A 4 -7.04 -10.72 -24.03
CA GLY A 4 -6.85 -10.62 -22.58
C GLY A 4 -8.15 -10.21 -21.89
N SER A 5 -8.60 -11.03 -20.95
CA SER A 5 -9.80 -10.77 -20.15
C SER A 5 -9.54 -9.63 -19.17
N LYS A 6 -10.38 -8.58 -19.23
CA LYS A 6 -10.39 -7.49 -18.25
C LYS A 6 -11.21 -7.93 -17.03
N TYR A 7 -10.57 -8.07 -15.88
CA TYR A 7 -11.27 -8.32 -14.63
C TYR A 7 -11.68 -6.98 -14.01
N LYS A 8 -12.94 -6.87 -13.57
CA LYS A 8 -13.44 -5.80 -12.70
C LYS A 8 -13.74 -6.43 -11.35
N VAL A 9 -13.13 -5.90 -10.30
CA VAL A 9 -13.41 -6.29 -8.92
C VAL A 9 -14.35 -5.24 -8.32
N TYR A 10 -15.42 -5.70 -7.69
CA TYR A 10 -16.35 -4.88 -6.91
C TYR A 10 -16.20 -5.27 -5.44
N VAL A 11 -16.15 -4.27 -4.55
CA VAL A 11 -16.10 -4.47 -3.09
C VAL A 11 -17.43 -3.98 -2.55
N ASP A 12 -18.29 -4.91 -2.15
CA ASP A 12 -19.67 -4.60 -1.72
C ASP A 12 -19.80 -4.27 -0.23
N GLU A 13 -18.81 -4.61 0.61
CA GLU A 13 -18.87 -4.30 2.05
C GLU A 13 -17.48 -4.26 2.68
N ILE A 14 -17.20 -3.21 3.46
CA ILE A 14 -16.03 -3.12 4.33
C ILE A 14 -16.52 -3.31 5.77
N GLN A 15 -16.26 -4.47 6.36
CA GLN A 15 -16.53 -4.69 7.78
C GLN A 15 -15.30 -4.28 8.60
N GLU A 16 -15.52 -3.44 9.61
CA GLU A 16 -14.50 -3.02 10.57
C GLU A 16 -14.11 -4.21 11.46
N VAL A 17 -12.99 -4.87 11.12
CA VAL A 17 -12.39 -5.87 11.99
C VAL A 17 -11.58 -5.13 13.05
N VAL A 18 -12.06 -5.15 14.30
CA VAL A 18 -11.31 -4.66 15.46
C VAL A 18 -10.16 -5.63 15.74
N GLY A 19 -9.12 -5.57 14.91
CA GLY A 19 -7.82 -6.13 15.23
C GLY A 19 -7.07 -5.15 16.12
N GLU A 20 -6.34 -5.65 17.12
CA GLU A 20 -5.43 -4.82 17.90
C GLU A 20 -4.42 -4.15 16.96
N PHE A 21 -4.67 -2.88 16.67
CA PHE A 21 -3.76 -2.05 15.90
C PHE A 21 -2.49 -1.88 16.73
N PRO A 22 -1.30 -2.22 16.21
CA PRO A 22 -0.06 -2.01 16.95
C PRO A 22 0.11 -0.51 17.17
N THR A 23 -0.20 -0.08 18.39
CA THR A 23 -0.12 1.32 18.78
C THR A 23 1.22 1.54 19.49
N LYS A 24 2.02 2.45 18.93
CA LYS A 24 3.22 3.12 19.48
C LYS A 24 4.57 2.38 19.51
N LYS A 25 5.45 2.91 18.65
CA LYS A 25 6.89 3.23 18.84
C LYS A 25 7.80 2.15 19.45
N SER A 26 8.69 1.61 18.62
CA SER A 26 10.11 1.52 18.98
C SER A 26 10.99 1.44 17.74
N GLU A 27 12.15 2.09 17.82
CA GLU A 27 13.29 1.83 16.96
C GLU A 27 13.50 0.31 16.81
N SER A 28 13.79 -0.14 15.58
CA SER A 28 13.99 -1.54 15.16
C SER A 28 12.76 -2.39 14.82
N GLU A 29 11.63 -1.81 14.40
CA GLU A 29 10.68 -2.61 13.62
C GLU A 29 11.37 -3.02 12.30
N LYS A 30 11.71 -4.32 12.22
CA LYS A 30 12.26 -4.91 11.01
C LYS A 30 11.12 -4.96 9.99
N TRP A 31 11.03 -3.94 9.16
CA TRP A 31 10.09 -3.88 8.06
C TRP A 31 10.19 -5.15 7.21
N ASP A 32 9.05 -5.77 6.97
CA ASP A 32 8.88 -6.91 6.09
C ASP A 32 7.60 -6.74 5.26
N TRP A 33 7.42 -7.65 4.31
CA TRP A 33 6.26 -7.63 3.41
C TRP A 33 4.92 -7.81 4.14
N LYS A 34 4.91 -8.51 5.29
CA LYS A 34 3.70 -8.70 6.08
C LYS A 34 3.24 -7.37 6.70
N LEU A 35 4.17 -6.62 7.30
CA LEU A 35 3.86 -5.32 7.89
C LEU A 35 3.46 -4.31 6.80
N VAL A 36 4.18 -4.27 5.68
CA VAL A 36 3.80 -3.42 4.54
C VAL A 36 2.41 -3.77 4.03
N ALA A 37 2.06 -5.05 3.95
CA ALA A 37 0.72 -5.48 3.52
C ALA A 37 -0.38 -4.97 4.46
N VAL A 38 -0.17 -4.96 5.79
CA VAL A 38 -1.13 -4.38 6.73
C VAL A 38 -1.37 -2.90 6.44
N TRP A 39 -0.31 -2.11 6.25
CA TRP A 39 -0.43 -0.69 5.92
C TRP A 39 -1.13 -0.44 4.57
N VAL A 40 -0.84 -1.28 3.58
CA VAL A 40 -1.50 -1.20 2.27
C VAL A 40 -2.98 -1.58 2.37
N ASP A 41 -3.33 -2.57 3.20
CA ASP A 41 -4.71 -3.00 3.39
C ASP A 41 -5.55 -1.93 4.12
N THR A 42 -4.98 -1.29 5.15
CA THR A 42 -5.70 -0.31 5.97
C THR A 42 -5.76 1.08 5.32
N GLU A 43 -4.72 1.49 4.61
CA GLU A 43 -4.51 2.89 4.19
C GLU A 43 -3.97 3.04 2.78
N GLY A 44 -3.77 1.91 2.10
CA GLY A 44 -3.30 1.87 0.73
C GLY A 44 -4.42 2.18 -0.25
N CYS A 45 -4.03 2.75 -1.37
CA CYS A 45 -4.87 2.89 -2.54
C CYS A 45 -4.05 2.58 -3.79
N PHE A 46 -4.66 1.83 -4.70
CA PHE A 46 -4.09 1.49 -5.99
C PHE A 46 -4.79 2.29 -7.07
N SER A 47 -4.02 2.99 -7.88
CA SER A 47 -4.51 3.61 -9.09
C SER A 47 -3.94 2.87 -10.29
N THR A 48 -4.82 2.36 -11.15
CA THR A 48 -4.46 1.55 -12.32
C THR A 48 -4.64 2.29 -13.65
N SER A 49 -5.03 3.57 -13.63
CA SER A 49 -5.12 4.38 -14.84
C SER A 49 -3.73 4.63 -15.42
N PRO A 50 -3.55 4.62 -16.76
CA PRO A 50 -2.23 4.79 -17.38
C PRO A 50 -1.44 6.00 -16.88
N ASP A 51 -2.12 7.13 -16.65
CA ASP A 51 -1.50 8.40 -16.25
C ASP A 51 -1.20 8.48 -14.75
N THR A 52 -1.80 7.60 -13.94
CA THR A 52 -1.71 7.62 -12.47
C THR A 52 -1.34 6.24 -11.91
N LEU A 53 -0.67 5.40 -12.69
CA LEU A 53 -0.36 4.03 -12.34
C LEU A 53 0.62 3.93 -11.17
N ARG A 54 0.09 3.79 -9.95
CA ARG A 54 0.86 3.83 -8.70
C ARG A 54 0.07 3.27 -7.51
N ALA A 55 0.79 2.92 -6.46
CA ALA A 55 0.25 2.71 -5.13
C ALA A 55 0.51 3.93 -4.27
N THR A 56 -0.42 4.24 -3.38
CA THR A 56 -0.30 5.32 -2.40
C THR A 56 -0.68 4.84 -1.01
N ILE A 57 0.10 5.21 0.01
CA ILE A 57 -0.25 5.05 1.43
C ILE A 57 -0.42 6.45 2.02
N THR A 58 -1.49 6.72 2.75
CA THR A 58 -1.75 8.05 3.34
C THR A 58 -1.69 8.01 4.85
N GLN A 59 -0.90 8.92 5.45
CA GLN A 59 -0.74 9.00 6.90
C GLN A 59 -0.68 10.41 7.45
N LYS A 60 -1.08 10.57 8.72
CA LYS A 60 -0.91 11.82 9.48
C LYS A 60 0.52 11.97 10.01
N GLU A 61 1.18 10.85 10.31
CA GLU A 61 2.56 10.85 10.80
C GLU A 61 3.51 10.45 9.67
N ARG A 62 4.61 11.19 9.52
CA ARG A 62 5.63 10.90 8.50
C ARG A 62 6.46 9.65 8.81
N GLY A 63 6.65 9.34 10.10
CA GLY A 63 7.56 8.29 10.58
C GLY A 63 7.31 6.90 9.96
N PRO A 64 6.08 6.36 10.04
CA PRO A 64 5.77 5.07 9.43
C PRO A 64 6.05 5.03 7.92
N LEU A 65 5.74 6.11 7.20
CA LEU A 65 5.98 6.19 5.76
C LEU A 65 7.47 6.16 5.40
N GLU A 66 8.36 6.78 6.20
CA GLU A 66 9.81 6.69 5.97
C GLU A 66 10.35 5.27 6.17
N GLY A 67 9.76 4.54 7.12
CA GLY A 67 10.05 3.12 7.34
C GLY A 67 9.67 2.26 6.12
N ILE A 68 8.41 2.39 5.67
CA ILE A 68 7.91 1.71 4.45
C ILE A 68 8.76 2.10 3.25
N ARG A 69 9.03 3.39 3.06
CA ARG A 69 9.84 3.90 1.94
C ARG A 69 11.22 3.24 1.91
N SER A 70 11.91 3.23 3.05
CA SER A 70 13.26 2.67 3.17
C SER A 70 13.28 1.17 2.87
N PHE A 71 12.23 0.45 3.28
CA PHE A 71 12.05 -0.96 2.93
C PHE A 71 11.82 -1.15 1.42
N LEU A 72 10.87 -0.42 0.84
CA LEU A 72 10.58 -0.50 -0.59
C LEU A 72 11.80 -0.16 -1.46
N GLU A 73 12.60 0.84 -1.07
CA GLU A 73 13.83 1.21 -1.80
C GLU A 73 14.85 0.06 -1.80
N LYS A 74 14.97 -0.72 -0.71
CA LYS A 74 15.84 -1.92 -0.65
C LYS A 74 15.33 -3.04 -1.55
N GLU A 75 14.02 -3.18 -1.66
CA GLU A 75 13.35 -4.15 -2.55
C GLU A 75 13.29 -3.67 -4.01
N GLY A 76 13.94 -2.55 -4.34
CA GLY A 76 14.02 -2.00 -5.70
C GLY A 76 12.82 -1.17 -6.13
N ILE A 77 11.84 -0.95 -5.25
CA ILE A 77 10.64 -0.15 -5.53
C ILE A 77 10.87 1.29 -5.10
N ARG A 78 11.15 2.16 -6.07
CA ARG A 78 11.30 3.59 -5.81
C ARG A 78 9.98 4.19 -5.34
N SER A 79 10.04 5.03 -4.32
CA SER A 79 8.87 5.75 -3.81
C SER A 79 9.24 7.17 -3.36
N LYS A 80 8.25 8.02 -3.16
CA LYS A 80 8.43 9.39 -2.66
C LYS A 80 7.36 9.70 -1.63
N ILE A 81 7.74 10.38 -0.57
CA ILE A 81 6.80 10.99 0.38
C ILE A 81 6.57 12.45 -0.01
N ILE A 82 5.31 12.84 -0.15
CA ILE A 82 4.88 14.23 -0.29
C ILE A 82 3.99 14.61 0.89
N SER A 83 3.93 15.89 1.25
CA SER A 83 2.91 16.39 2.17
C SER A 83 1.88 17.24 1.43
N LEU A 84 0.63 17.13 1.86
CA LEU A 84 -0.50 17.91 1.35
C LEU A 84 -1.30 18.42 2.55
N HIS A 85 -1.70 19.68 2.50
CA HIS A 85 -2.62 20.26 3.47
C HIS A 85 -4.05 20.09 2.97
N LYS A 86 -4.92 19.53 3.81
CA LYS A 86 -6.34 19.39 3.55
C LYS A 86 -7.12 19.76 4.81
N GLU A 87 -8.06 20.70 4.69
CA GLU A 87 -8.94 21.11 5.80
C GLU A 87 -8.13 21.47 7.06
N ASP A 88 -7.11 22.31 6.91
CA ASP A 88 -6.17 22.77 7.96
C ASP A 88 -5.38 21.65 8.66
N ARG A 89 -5.28 20.46 8.06
CA ARG A 89 -4.47 19.35 8.55
C ARG A 89 -3.44 18.93 7.50
N GLU A 90 -2.22 18.65 7.96
CA GLU A 90 -1.17 18.07 7.11
C GLU A 90 -1.33 16.54 7.03
N TYR A 91 -1.26 16.02 5.81
CA TYR A 91 -1.20 14.59 5.51
C TYR A 91 0.02 14.29 4.67
N PHE A 92 0.65 13.15 4.93
CA PHE A 92 1.77 12.62 4.17
C PHE A 92 1.30 11.47 3.28
N TYR A 93 1.81 11.45 2.06
CA TYR A 93 1.48 10.43 1.07
C TYR A 93 2.77 9.78 0.60
N LEU A 94 2.91 8.47 0.82
CA LEU A 94 3.92 7.66 0.17
C LEU A 94 3.38 7.24 -1.19
N ILE A 95 4.11 7.55 -2.26
CA ILE A 95 3.71 7.28 -3.64
C ILE A 95 4.78 6.44 -4.32
N THR A 96 4.41 5.27 -4.86
CA THR A 96 5.35 4.45 -5.65
C THR A 96 5.63 5.08 -7.01
N LYS A 97 6.83 4.81 -7.53
CA LYS A 97 7.32 5.26 -8.83
C LYS A 97 7.80 4.05 -9.63
N GLY A 98 7.68 4.11 -10.96
CA GLY A 98 8.07 3.02 -11.85
C GLY A 98 6.89 2.34 -12.57
N GLY A 99 5.68 2.87 -12.44
CA GLY A 99 4.52 2.41 -13.21
C GLY A 99 4.14 0.96 -12.91
N MET A 100 3.78 0.21 -13.96
CA MET A 100 3.20 -1.13 -13.82
C MET A 100 4.13 -2.12 -13.14
N GLU A 101 5.43 -2.06 -13.42
CA GLU A 101 6.41 -3.00 -12.90
C GLU A 101 6.56 -2.87 -11.38
N ALA A 102 6.72 -1.63 -10.89
CA ALA A 102 6.78 -1.34 -9.47
C ALA A 102 5.48 -1.73 -8.76
N LEU A 103 4.33 -1.47 -9.41
CA LEU A 103 3.02 -1.83 -8.87
C LEU A 103 2.83 -3.35 -8.79
N ALA A 104 3.17 -4.08 -9.85
CA ALA A 104 3.08 -5.53 -9.90
C ALA A 104 4.01 -6.18 -8.87
N THR A 105 5.25 -5.67 -8.74
CA THR A 105 6.20 -6.14 -7.74
C THR A 105 5.66 -5.95 -6.33
N LEU A 106 5.10 -4.77 -6.03
CA LEU A 106 4.45 -4.51 -4.75
C LEU A 106 3.31 -5.49 -4.50
N VAL A 107 2.38 -5.63 -5.45
CA VAL A 107 1.18 -6.47 -5.32
C VAL A 107 1.55 -7.94 -5.09
N VAL A 108 2.46 -8.50 -5.89
CA VAL A 108 2.87 -9.92 -5.77
C VAL A 108 3.46 -10.22 -4.39
N ASN A 109 4.19 -9.27 -3.79
CA ASN A 109 4.81 -9.51 -2.49
C ASN A 109 3.84 -9.34 -1.31
N ILE A 110 2.83 -8.47 -1.43
CA ILE A 110 1.84 -8.24 -0.35
C ILE A 110 0.63 -9.18 -0.43
N GLU A 111 0.28 -9.67 -1.62
CA GLU A 111 -0.90 -10.51 -1.87
C GLU A 111 -0.98 -11.77 -0.99
N PRO A 112 0.13 -12.45 -0.63
CA PRO A 112 0.10 -13.55 0.34
C PRO A 112 -0.42 -13.14 1.73
N TYR A 113 -0.23 -11.88 2.12
CA TYR A 113 -0.54 -11.35 3.45
C TYR A 113 -1.85 -10.57 3.51
N ILE A 114 -2.36 -10.11 2.36
CA ILE A 114 -3.69 -9.48 2.27
C ILE A 114 -4.74 -10.60 2.30
N ARG A 115 -5.70 -10.47 3.22
CA ARG A 115 -6.88 -11.33 3.28
C ARG A 115 -7.90 -10.80 2.28
N THR A 116 -7.91 -11.34 1.08
CA THR A 116 -9.05 -11.19 0.17
C THR A 116 -10.05 -12.32 0.44
N ASN A 117 -11.35 -12.00 0.49
CA ASN A 117 -12.43 -12.98 0.69
C ASN A 117 -12.50 -14.09 -0.39
N ASN A 118 -11.63 -14.06 -1.40
CA ASN A 118 -11.56 -15.01 -2.52
C ASN A 118 -10.35 -15.96 -2.49
N LYS A 119 -9.55 -15.99 -1.40
CA LYS A 119 -8.58 -17.08 -1.22
C LYS A 119 -9.35 -18.37 -0.97
N LYS A 120 -9.56 -19.15 -2.04
CA LYS A 120 -9.92 -20.57 -1.92
C LYS A 120 -8.81 -21.27 -1.15
N GLU A 121 -9.13 -21.72 0.05
CA GLU A 121 -8.42 -22.82 0.73
C GLU A 121 -8.56 -24.12 -0.07
#